data_AF-A0A150WSQ8-F1
#
_entry.id   AF-A0A150WSQ8-F1
#
_cell.length_a   1.000
_cell.length_b   1.000
_cell.length_c   1.000
_cell.angle_alpha   90.00
_cell.angle_beta   90.00
_cell.angle_gamma   90.00
#
_symmetry.space_group_name_H-M   'P 1'
#
loop_
_entity.id
_entity.type
_entity.pdbx_description
1 polymer ?
#
loop_
_entity_poly.entity_id
_entity_poly.type
_entity_poly.pdbx_seq_one_letter_code
_entity_poly.pdbx_strand_id
1 'polypeptide(L)'
;MSALTTIISETNGLSLADTIDLLLTSDLKQKHPDAYNQVSDFHNLLNRFQINQASITDLLKHPISAALFEFFKNFPLKYREEHIHLTGAINAEFIFPRLKKLLEGPDKAIYEQKIKEVYGDKALPINSVADVERLISLQENEGFSRYLKILYLPKLIFVSREAHNEAAYHMAEELYYKFNIGRIRLKFSLSRSTASSSEQIPGIDDVTSDDVVLGLYEGFKKFQEKHPDFDFILSPSFRKEANHFDSANYPNRQAHFMAQINEIVRMLDKYPFLTKHMTDVDTVGDERDLYRKEHFNEMQAGFRKLQYRGFKIRSHHGETWHTLKKGIQAVDNAMNIWHIDTLEHGISLGINPNKYFHHIYQNIHEKNQNSQPITEKDPLYRELTELDWGTNRNVLSKLTKGEKLTEAEDILFVKAKFHTAREVEHYQHDVLNRMIQKGVTLISLPSSNNKLTGKFEDYKDHPFSWWEKKGVQLGVGTDNHITLNTNFIFEMLILLYTDSVNLKITKLLMVTTGETRRPYISHLLWTMRKKLRKNN
;
A
#
# COMPACT_ATOMS: atom_id res chain seq x y z
N MET A 1 13.55 -16.27 -20.04
CA MET A 1 12.96 -17.03 -18.91
C MET A 1 13.74 -18.29 -18.53
N SER A 2 14.01 -19.22 -19.47
CA SER A 2 14.67 -20.51 -19.15
C SER A 2 16.06 -20.35 -18.48
N ALA A 3 16.92 -19.48 -19.00
CA ALA A 3 18.23 -19.20 -18.42
C ALA A 3 18.12 -18.61 -17.00
N LEU A 4 17.27 -17.59 -16.80
CA LEU A 4 16.96 -17.01 -15.49
C LEU A 4 16.52 -18.07 -14.48
N THR A 5 15.54 -18.90 -14.85
CA THR A 5 15.04 -19.96 -13.95
C THR A 5 16.13 -20.96 -13.61
N THR A 6 17.01 -21.27 -14.56
CA THR A 6 18.16 -22.16 -14.33
C THR A 6 19.10 -21.58 -13.29
N ILE A 7 19.60 -20.34 -13.48
CA ILE A 7 20.51 -19.71 -12.53
C ILE A 7 19.85 -19.52 -11.15
N ILE A 8 18.62 -19.02 -11.10
CA ILE A 8 17.91 -18.80 -9.83
C ILE A 8 17.75 -20.12 -9.06
N SER A 9 17.41 -21.22 -9.73
CA SER A 9 17.24 -22.52 -9.08
C SER A 9 18.54 -23.16 -8.64
N GLU A 10 19.62 -23.06 -9.43
CA GLU A 10 20.95 -23.60 -9.07
C GLU A 10 21.60 -22.88 -7.90
N THR A 11 21.33 -21.58 -7.79
CA THR A 11 21.92 -20.72 -6.77
C THR A 11 21.04 -20.54 -5.53
N ASN A 12 19.88 -21.20 -5.51
CA ASN A 12 18.87 -21.06 -4.45
C ASN A 12 18.43 -19.60 -4.24
N GLY A 13 18.24 -18.87 -5.34
CA GLY A 13 17.70 -17.50 -5.38
C GLY A 13 18.57 -16.48 -4.65
N LEU A 14 19.72 -16.15 -5.25
CA LEU A 14 20.60 -15.05 -4.82
C LEU A 14 19.95 -13.67 -4.99
N SER A 15 20.73 -12.62 -4.76
CA SER A 15 20.36 -11.26 -5.13
C SER A 15 20.12 -11.16 -6.64
N LEU A 16 19.39 -10.14 -7.07
CA LEU A 16 19.16 -9.92 -8.50
C LEU A 16 20.47 -9.58 -9.22
N ALA A 17 21.31 -8.74 -8.62
CA ALA A 17 22.61 -8.35 -9.18
C ALA A 17 23.49 -9.59 -9.46
N ASP A 18 23.68 -10.45 -8.45
CA ASP A 18 24.47 -11.68 -8.61
C ASP A 18 23.87 -12.62 -9.66
N THR A 19 22.53 -12.70 -9.72
CA THR A 19 21.82 -13.53 -10.71
C THR A 19 22.10 -13.05 -12.14
N ILE A 20 22.11 -11.74 -12.36
CA ILE A 20 22.39 -11.12 -13.65
C ILE A 20 23.88 -11.30 -14.02
N ASP A 21 24.80 -11.11 -13.08
CA ASP A 21 26.24 -11.32 -13.31
C ASP A 21 26.56 -12.78 -13.70
N LEU A 22 25.91 -13.74 -13.03
CA LEU A 22 26.05 -15.15 -13.38
C LEU A 22 25.48 -15.48 -14.76
N LEU A 23 24.41 -14.81 -15.19
CA LEU A 23 23.92 -14.94 -16.56
C LEU A 23 24.91 -14.40 -17.59
N LEU A 24 25.55 -13.26 -17.32
CA LEU A 24 26.56 -12.66 -18.19
C LEU A 24 27.85 -13.48 -18.29
N THR A 25 28.19 -14.24 -17.26
CA THR A 25 29.38 -15.11 -17.24
C THR A 25 29.09 -16.56 -17.66
N SER A 26 27.81 -16.90 -17.88
CA SER A 26 27.39 -18.22 -18.35
C SER A 26 27.63 -18.45 -19.85
N ASP A 27 27.28 -19.65 -20.33
CA ASP A 27 27.31 -20.00 -21.74
C ASP A 27 26.21 -19.32 -22.59
N LEU A 28 25.42 -18.41 -21.99
CA LEU A 28 24.35 -17.67 -22.64
C LEU A 28 24.86 -16.88 -23.85
N LYS A 29 26.07 -16.32 -23.78
CA LYS A 29 26.68 -15.57 -24.89
C LYS A 29 26.88 -16.43 -26.14
N GLN A 30 27.30 -17.69 -25.97
CA GLN A 30 27.52 -18.60 -27.08
C GLN A 30 26.22 -19.23 -27.57
N LYS A 31 25.31 -19.60 -26.65
CA LYS A 31 24.08 -20.34 -26.99
C LYS A 31 22.94 -19.44 -27.48
N HIS A 32 22.80 -18.25 -26.90
CA HIS A 32 21.72 -17.32 -27.19
C HIS A 32 22.21 -15.86 -27.14
N PRO A 33 22.96 -15.40 -28.16
CA PRO A 33 23.54 -14.05 -28.20
C PRO A 33 22.52 -12.92 -27.98
N ASP A 34 21.32 -13.03 -28.54
CA ASP A 34 20.27 -12.02 -28.36
C ASP A 34 19.81 -11.91 -26.90
N ALA A 35 19.63 -13.06 -26.23
CA ALA A 35 19.28 -13.09 -24.82
C ALA A 35 20.41 -12.53 -23.94
N TYR A 36 21.66 -12.82 -24.29
CA TYR A 36 22.82 -12.24 -23.62
C TYR A 36 22.82 -10.70 -23.74
N ASN A 37 22.56 -10.15 -24.93
CA ASN A 37 22.49 -8.70 -25.14
C ASN A 37 21.40 -8.08 -24.27
N GLN A 38 20.21 -8.70 -24.20
CA GLN A 38 19.13 -8.25 -23.32
C GLN A 38 19.52 -8.27 -21.82
N VAL A 39 20.26 -9.29 -21.37
CA VAL A 39 20.77 -9.33 -19.99
C VAL A 39 21.79 -8.21 -19.74
N SER A 40 22.70 -7.97 -20.69
CA SER A 40 23.70 -6.91 -20.60
C SER A 40 23.07 -5.51 -20.56
N ASP A 41 22.08 -5.28 -21.41
CA ASP A 41 21.33 -4.01 -21.45
C ASP A 41 20.55 -3.79 -20.15
N PHE A 42 19.89 -4.84 -19.64
CA PHE A 42 19.19 -4.76 -18.36
C PHE A 42 20.15 -4.49 -17.19
N HIS A 43 21.32 -5.13 -17.18
CA HIS A 43 22.34 -4.89 -16.16
C HIS A 43 22.77 -3.41 -16.13
N ASN A 44 23.03 -2.82 -17.29
CA ASN A 44 23.36 -1.40 -17.41
C ASN A 44 22.20 -0.51 -16.96
N LEU A 45 20.97 -0.84 -17.34
CA LEU A 45 19.78 -0.10 -16.95
C LEU A 45 19.55 -0.15 -15.44
N LEU A 46 19.75 -1.32 -14.81
CA LEU A 46 19.64 -1.51 -13.37
C LEU A 46 20.67 -0.65 -12.63
N ASN A 47 21.93 -0.63 -13.09
CA ASN A 47 22.97 0.22 -12.50
C ASN A 47 22.64 1.72 -12.64
N ARG A 48 22.11 2.14 -13.80
CA ARG A 48 21.64 3.52 -14.01
C ARG A 48 20.49 3.89 -13.10
N PHE A 49 19.54 2.99 -12.86
CA PHE A 49 18.45 3.21 -11.90
C PHE A 49 18.99 3.48 -10.49
N GLN A 50 19.96 2.70 -10.02
CA GLN A 50 20.58 2.90 -8.69
C GLN A 50 21.15 4.32 -8.50
N ILE A 51 21.68 4.92 -9.57
CA ILE A 51 22.29 6.26 -9.56
C ILE A 51 21.36 7.38 -10.11
N ASN A 52 20.04 7.19 -10.13
CA ASN A 52 19.05 8.18 -10.61
C ASN A 52 19.18 8.57 -12.10
N GLN A 53 19.72 7.69 -12.94
CA GLN A 53 19.87 7.93 -14.38
C GLN A 53 18.88 7.13 -15.25
N ALA A 54 17.97 6.39 -14.62
CA ALA A 54 16.86 5.67 -15.23
C ALA A 54 15.71 5.57 -14.23
N SER A 55 14.49 5.39 -14.73
CA SER A 55 13.29 5.22 -13.88
C SER A 55 12.97 3.76 -13.63
N ILE A 56 12.19 3.49 -12.58
CA ILE A 56 11.64 2.14 -12.34
C ILE A 56 10.77 1.66 -13.52
N THR A 57 10.09 2.60 -14.20
CA THR A 57 9.23 2.31 -15.35
C THR A 57 10.03 1.76 -16.52
N ASP A 58 11.24 2.29 -16.75
CA ASP A 58 12.15 1.78 -17.79
C ASP A 58 12.55 0.33 -17.49
N LEU A 59 12.84 0.02 -16.22
CA LEU A 59 13.13 -1.35 -15.80
C LEU A 59 11.93 -2.27 -16.01
N LEU A 60 10.74 -1.90 -15.53
CA LEU A 60 9.54 -2.74 -15.61
C LEU A 60 9.12 -3.05 -17.06
N LYS A 61 9.37 -2.14 -18.00
CA LYS A 61 9.09 -2.34 -19.44
C LYS A 61 10.14 -3.21 -20.14
N HIS A 62 11.28 -3.46 -19.52
CA HIS A 62 12.37 -4.21 -20.14
C HIS A 62 12.02 -5.70 -20.36
N PRO A 63 12.45 -6.35 -21.46
CA PRO A 63 12.17 -7.78 -21.71
C PRO A 63 12.63 -8.74 -20.61
N ILE A 64 13.71 -8.41 -19.89
CA ILE A 64 14.16 -9.17 -18.71
C ILE A 64 13.13 -9.11 -17.57
N SER A 65 12.48 -7.97 -17.36
CA SER A 65 11.37 -7.85 -16.39
C SER A 65 10.19 -8.72 -16.78
N ALA A 66 9.83 -8.80 -18.07
CA ALA A 66 8.81 -9.72 -18.54
C ALA A 66 9.19 -11.20 -18.28
N ALA A 67 10.48 -11.55 -18.44
CA ALA A 67 10.97 -12.88 -18.13
C ALA A 67 10.96 -13.20 -16.62
N LEU A 68 11.26 -12.22 -15.77
CA LEU A 68 11.15 -12.33 -14.30
C LEU A 68 9.69 -12.39 -13.87
N PHE A 69 8.81 -11.64 -14.51
CA PHE A 69 7.37 -11.69 -14.28
C PHE A 69 6.84 -13.11 -14.51
N GLU A 70 7.15 -13.71 -15.66
CA GLU A 70 6.78 -15.08 -15.95
C GLU A 70 7.45 -16.08 -14.99
N PHE A 71 8.66 -15.81 -14.49
CA PHE A 71 9.26 -16.62 -13.44
C PHE A 71 8.38 -16.62 -12.16
N PHE A 72 8.00 -15.44 -11.66
CA PHE A 72 7.17 -15.33 -10.46
C PHE A 72 5.76 -15.87 -10.67
N LYS A 73 5.15 -15.61 -11.82
CA LYS A 73 3.82 -16.14 -12.16
C LYS A 73 3.78 -17.67 -12.18
N ASN A 74 4.87 -18.30 -12.65
CA ASN A 74 4.97 -19.75 -12.75
C ASN A 74 5.62 -20.40 -11.52
N PHE A 75 5.86 -19.64 -10.44
CA PHE A 75 6.39 -20.21 -9.21
C PHE A 75 5.40 -21.24 -8.62
N PRO A 76 5.83 -22.45 -8.24
CA PRO A 76 4.89 -23.53 -7.89
C PRO A 76 4.02 -23.27 -6.66
N LEU A 77 4.40 -22.34 -5.79
CA LEU A 77 3.62 -21.99 -4.60
C LEU A 77 2.94 -20.63 -4.81
N LYS A 78 1.69 -20.56 -4.36
CA LYS A 78 0.85 -19.38 -4.49
C LYS A 78 1.28 -18.27 -3.53
N TYR A 79 1.08 -17.03 -3.95
CA TYR A 79 1.34 -15.85 -3.13
C TYR A 79 0.16 -15.47 -2.25
N ARG A 80 0.47 -14.69 -1.20
CA ARG A 80 -0.48 -14.11 -0.26
C ARG A 80 -0.54 -12.61 -0.50
N GLU A 81 -1.67 -12.16 -1.02
CA GLU A 81 -2.03 -10.74 -1.08
C GLU A 81 -2.52 -10.33 0.32
N GLU A 82 -1.62 -9.73 1.10
CA GLU A 82 -1.88 -9.37 2.49
C GLU A 82 -2.60 -8.02 2.66
N HIS A 83 -2.75 -7.25 1.58
CA HIS A 83 -3.41 -5.95 1.63
C HIS A 83 -3.90 -5.50 0.25
N ILE A 84 -5.21 -5.66 0.05
CA ILE A 84 -5.91 -5.16 -1.13
C ILE A 84 -7.27 -4.57 -0.75
N HIS A 85 -7.68 -3.48 -1.39
CA HIS A 85 -8.99 -2.86 -1.18
C HIS A 85 -9.92 -3.12 -2.35
N LEU A 86 -11.17 -3.48 -2.04
CA LEU A 86 -12.18 -3.84 -3.04
C LEU A 86 -12.31 -2.80 -4.15
N THR A 87 -12.44 -1.52 -3.81
CA THR A 87 -12.79 -0.49 -4.79
C THR A 87 -11.66 -0.15 -5.76
N GLY A 88 -10.39 -0.20 -5.35
CA GLY A 88 -9.27 0.05 -6.26
C GLY A 88 -8.61 -1.21 -6.82
N ALA A 89 -9.24 -2.37 -6.63
CA ALA A 89 -8.78 -3.66 -7.14
C ALA A 89 -9.69 -4.25 -8.23
N ILE A 90 -10.83 -3.62 -8.52
CA ILE A 90 -11.75 -4.09 -9.55
C ILE A 90 -11.43 -3.40 -10.87
N ASN A 91 -11.26 -4.20 -11.90
CA ASN A 91 -10.83 -3.73 -13.22
C ASN A 91 -12.00 -3.14 -14.04
N ALA A 92 -11.64 -2.44 -15.11
CA ALA A 92 -12.60 -1.77 -15.98
C ALA A 92 -13.52 -2.73 -16.76
N GLU A 93 -13.05 -3.94 -17.10
CA GLU A 93 -13.85 -4.97 -17.77
C GLU A 93 -15.05 -5.38 -16.91
N PHE A 94 -14.86 -5.43 -15.59
CA PHE A 94 -15.94 -5.70 -14.64
C PHE A 94 -16.86 -4.49 -14.44
N ILE A 95 -16.29 -3.28 -14.37
CA ILE A 95 -17.03 -2.04 -14.07
C ILE A 95 -17.91 -1.60 -15.23
N PHE A 96 -17.34 -1.51 -16.43
CA PHE A 96 -18.00 -0.92 -17.60
C PHE A 96 -19.40 -1.49 -17.88
N PRO A 97 -19.64 -2.82 -17.97
CA PRO A 97 -20.97 -3.34 -18.27
C PRO A 97 -22.00 -3.04 -17.18
N ARG A 98 -21.58 -2.89 -15.92
CA ARG A 98 -22.47 -2.54 -14.80
C ARG A 98 -22.75 -1.04 -14.77
N LEU A 99 -21.71 -0.23 -14.95
CA LEU A 99 -21.83 1.23 -15.04
C LEU A 99 -22.71 1.65 -16.22
N LYS A 100 -22.57 0.98 -17.36
CA LYS A 100 -23.40 1.24 -18.55
C LYS A 100 -24.89 1.09 -18.26
N LYS A 101 -25.30 0.05 -17.50
CA LYS A 101 -26.70 -0.13 -17.08
C LYS A 101 -27.21 1.04 -16.24
N LEU A 102 -26.36 1.63 -15.39
CA LEU A 102 -26.71 2.80 -14.58
C LEU A 102 -26.84 4.06 -15.44
N LEU A 103 -25.93 4.25 -16.40
CA LEU A 103 -25.91 5.39 -17.32
C LEU A 103 -26.98 5.33 -18.43
N GLU A 104 -27.58 4.17 -18.65
CA GLU A 104 -28.71 3.96 -19.57
C GLU A 104 -30.04 3.76 -18.84
N GLY A 105 -29.99 3.71 -17.50
CA GLY A 105 -31.13 3.43 -16.63
C GLY A 105 -31.98 4.67 -16.26
N PRO A 106 -33.04 4.47 -15.45
CA PRO A 106 -33.95 5.55 -15.06
C PRO A 106 -33.27 6.68 -14.28
N ASP A 107 -32.23 6.36 -13.50
CA ASP A 107 -31.49 7.30 -12.67
C ASP A 107 -30.27 7.91 -13.37
N LYS A 108 -30.17 7.79 -14.71
CA LYS A 108 -29.04 8.28 -15.52
C LYS A 108 -28.57 9.67 -15.10
N ALA A 109 -29.49 10.63 -14.96
CA ALA A 109 -29.17 12.01 -14.64
C ALA A 109 -28.44 12.16 -13.30
N ILE A 110 -28.81 11.36 -12.30
CA ILE A 110 -28.20 11.36 -10.97
C ILE A 110 -26.76 10.84 -11.06
N TYR A 111 -26.55 9.72 -11.76
CA TYR A 111 -25.21 9.15 -11.95
C TYR A 111 -24.30 10.05 -12.79
N GLU A 112 -24.81 10.64 -13.88
CA GLU A 112 -24.04 11.58 -14.70
C GLU A 112 -23.61 12.81 -13.89
N GLN A 113 -24.52 13.37 -13.08
CA GLN A 113 -24.20 14.49 -12.20
C GLN A 113 -23.08 14.10 -11.22
N LYS A 114 -23.20 12.96 -10.53
CA LYS A 114 -22.19 12.50 -9.57
C LYS A 114 -20.83 12.25 -10.22
N ILE A 115 -20.80 11.69 -11.42
CA ILE A 115 -19.55 11.48 -12.16
C ILE A 115 -18.92 12.83 -12.53
N LYS A 116 -19.71 13.81 -12.99
CA LYS A 116 -19.20 15.16 -13.28
C LYS A 116 -18.70 15.88 -12.02
N GLU A 117 -19.38 15.73 -10.88
CA GLU A 117 -18.95 16.30 -9.59
C GLU A 117 -17.56 15.80 -9.17
N VAL A 118 -17.26 14.51 -9.40
CA VAL A 118 -16.00 13.89 -8.95
C VAL A 118 -14.88 13.95 -10.01
N TYR A 119 -15.23 13.78 -11.29
CA TYR A 119 -14.26 13.61 -12.39
C TYR A 119 -14.26 14.78 -13.40
N GLY A 120 -15.19 15.72 -13.28
CA GLY A 120 -15.35 16.86 -14.19
C GLY A 120 -16.16 16.54 -15.45
N ASP A 121 -16.54 17.58 -16.20
CA ASP A 121 -17.42 17.45 -17.36
C ASP A 121 -16.87 16.55 -18.48
N LYS A 122 -15.54 16.49 -18.61
CA LYS A 122 -14.84 15.66 -19.62
C LYS A 122 -14.81 14.17 -19.28
N ALA A 123 -15.37 13.76 -18.15
CA ALA A 123 -15.49 12.35 -17.80
C ALA A 123 -16.54 11.62 -18.65
N LEU A 124 -17.51 12.34 -19.20
CA LEU A 124 -18.58 11.81 -20.03
C LEU A 124 -18.42 12.24 -21.50
N PRO A 125 -18.92 11.43 -22.46
CA PRO A 125 -19.56 10.13 -22.26
C PRO A 125 -18.55 9.00 -21.95
N ILE A 126 -19.01 7.97 -21.23
CA ILE A 126 -18.24 6.73 -20.98
C ILE A 126 -18.81 5.66 -21.91
N ASN A 127 -18.08 5.31 -22.97
CA ASN A 127 -18.57 4.43 -24.04
C ASN A 127 -17.80 3.11 -24.15
N SER A 128 -16.72 2.95 -23.39
CA SER A 128 -15.83 1.80 -23.50
C SER A 128 -15.18 1.42 -22.18
N VAL A 129 -14.61 0.21 -22.14
CA VAL A 129 -13.72 -0.25 -21.06
C VAL A 129 -12.53 0.71 -20.91
N ALA A 130 -11.93 1.17 -22.03
CA ALA A 130 -10.80 2.09 -22.02
C ALA A 130 -11.13 3.45 -21.37
N ASP A 131 -12.37 3.95 -21.55
CA ASP A 131 -12.82 5.16 -20.86
C ASP A 131 -12.84 4.97 -19.34
N VAL A 132 -13.30 3.80 -18.88
CA VAL A 132 -13.31 3.44 -17.47
C VAL A 132 -11.88 3.28 -16.94
N GLU A 133 -11.00 2.56 -17.65
CA GLU A 133 -9.58 2.39 -17.27
C GLU A 133 -8.89 3.73 -17.01
N ARG A 134 -9.09 4.70 -17.91
CA ARG A 134 -8.55 6.06 -17.76
C ARG A 134 -9.08 6.77 -16.52
N LEU A 135 -10.34 6.55 -16.16
CA LEU A 135 -10.98 7.21 -15.01
C LEU A 135 -10.63 6.56 -13.67
N ILE A 136 -10.36 5.24 -13.65
CA ILE A 136 -10.08 4.48 -12.42
C ILE A 136 -8.59 4.36 -12.09
N SER A 137 -7.70 4.85 -12.95
CA SER A 137 -6.24 4.78 -12.79
C SER A 137 -5.63 6.16 -12.47
N LEU A 138 -4.73 6.20 -11.50
CA LEU A 138 -3.97 7.38 -11.12
C LEU A 138 -2.93 7.72 -12.20
N GLN A 139 -2.96 8.97 -12.66
CA GLN A 139 -1.99 9.48 -13.64
C GLN A 139 -0.69 9.94 -12.96
N GLU A 140 0.42 10.00 -13.70
CA GLU A 140 1.77 10.25 -13.15
C GLU A 140 1.90 11.57 -12.34
N ASN A 141 1.07 12.56 -12.62
CA ASN A 141 1.08 13.87 -11.96
C ASN A 141 -0.03 14.05 -10.91
N GLU A 142 -0.79 13.00 -10.59
CA GLU A 142 -1.87 13.02 -9.61
C GLU A 142 -1.39 12.48 -8.25
N GLY A 143 -1.82 13.12 -7.15
CA GLY A 143 -1.44 12.73 -5.78
C GLY A 143 -2.59 12.14 -4.95
N PHE A 144 -2.34 11.96 -3.65
CA PHE A 144 -3.26 11.30 -2.69
C PHE A 144 -4.71 11.81 -2.72
N SER A 145 -4.93 13.13 -2.78
CA SER A 145 -6.29 13.70 -2.81
C SER A 145 -7.08 13.30 -4.06
N ARG A 146 -6.39 13.13 -5.20
CA ARG A 146 -7.01 12.69 -6.44
C ARG A 146 -7.25 11.19 -6.41
N TYR A 147 -6.29 10.43 -5.89
CA TYR A 147 -6.42 8.99 -5.65
C TYR A 147 -7.72 8.62 -4.90
N LEU A 148 -8.04 9.30 -3.78
CA LEU A 148 -9.27 9.01 -3.04
C LEU A 148 -10.55 9.24 -3.85
N LYS A 149 -10.55 10.23 -4.76
CA LYS A 149 -11.68 10.52 -5.66
C LYS A 149 -11.84 9.46 -6.73
N ILE A 150 -10.74 8.93 -7.25
CA ILE A 150 -10.73 7.91 -8.31
C ILE A 150 -11.45 6.63 -7.86
N LEU A 151 -11.42 6.31 -6.57
CA LEU A 151 -12.12 5.16 -5.98
C LEU A 151 -13.66 5.29 -5.98
N TYR A 152 -14.22 6.42 -6.40
CA TYR A 152 -15.67 6.64 -6.41
C TYR A 152 -16.39 5.87 -7.51
N LEU A 153 -15.85 5.85 -8.74
CA LEU A 153 -16.50 5.20 -9.88
C LEU A 153 -16.76 3.70 -9.66
N PRO A 154 -15.80 2.91 -9.12
CA PRO A 154 -16.06 1.52 -8.75
C PRO A 154 -17.12 1.36 -7.66
N LYS A 155 -17.30 2.34 -6.76
CA LYS A 155 -18.32 2.26 -5.70
C LYS A 155 -19.76 2.28 -6.25
N LEU A 156 -19.98 2.96 -7.37
CA LEU A 156 -21.32 3.12 -7.96
C LEU A 156 -21.97 1.80 -8.38
N ILE A 157 -21.18 0.76 -8.67
CA ILE A 157 -21.72 -0.51 -9.14
C ILE A 157 -22.04 -1.50 -8.01
N PHE A 158 -21.62 -1.19 -6.78
CA PHE A 158 -21.78 -2.08 -5.63
C PHE A 158 -23.10 -1.83 -4.89
N VAL A 159 -24.21 -2.02 -5.59
CA VAL A 159 -25.57 -1.68 -5.12
C VAL A 159 -26.40 -2.89 -4.70
N SER A 160 -25.79 -4.06 -4.57
CA SER A 160 -26.49 -5.28 -4.13
C SER A 160 -25.53 -6.35 -3.62
N ARG A 161 -26.06 -7.35 -2.90
CA ARG A 161 -25.31 -8.56 -2.53
C ARG A 161 -24.72 -9.27 -3.75
N GLU A 162 -25.47 -9.36 -4.85
CA GLU A 162 -25.01 -10.02 -6.08
C GLU A 162 -23.82 -9.29 -6.70
N ALA A 163 -23.82 -7.95 -6.72
CA ALA A 163 -22.69 -7.19 -7.22
C ALA A 163 -21.40 -7.47 -6.41
N HIS A 164 -21.50 -7.66 -5.10
CA HIS A 164 -20.36 -8.06 -4.25
C HIS A 164 -19.92 -9.50 -4.51
N ASN A 165 -20.88 -10.41 -4.72
CA ASN A 165 -20.63 -11.81 -5.07
C ASN A 165 -19.85 -11.95 -6.38
N GLU A 166 -20.35 -11.32 -7.44
CA GLU A 166 -19.70 -11.33 -8.74
C GLU A 166 -18.30 -10.68 -8.69
N ALA A 167 -18.14 -9.60 -7.94
CA ALA A 167 -16.86 -8.91 -7.81
C ALA A 167 -15.80 -9.73 -7.07
N ALA A 168 -16.18 -10.41 -5.97
CA ALA A 168 -15.28 -11.27 -5.22
C ALA A 168 -14.83 -12.47 -6.07
N TYR A 169 -15.76 -13.12 -6.78
CA TYR A 169 -15.41 -14.20 -7.70
C TYR A 169 -14.46 -13.71 -8.81
N HIS A 170 -14.81 -12.60 -9.48
CA HIS A 170 -14.00 -11.99 -10.54
C HIS A 170 -12.58 -11.66 -10.07
N MET A 171 -12.45 -11.03 -8.90
CA MET A 171 -11.16 -10.69 -8.31
C MET A 171 -10.31 -11.93 -8.00
N ALA A 172 -10.91 -12.95 -7.38
CA ALA A 172 -10.19 -14.19 -7.07
C ALA A 172 -9.68 -14.87 -8.35
N GLU A 173 -10.53 -14.97 -9.37
CA GLU A 173 -10.17 -15.55 -10.66
C GLU A 173 -9.02 -14.78 -11.32
N GLU A 174 -9.14 -13.45 -11.41
CA GLU A 174 -8.10 -12.62 -12.00
C GLU A 174 -6.76 -12.78 -11.28
N LEU A 175 -6.75 -12.59 -9.96
CA LEU A 175 -5.52 -12.60 -9.17
C LEU A 175 -4.86 -13.99 -9.16
N TYR A 176 -5.67 -15.04 -9.12
CA TYR A 176 -5.19 -16.42 -9.12
C TYR A 176 -4.52 -16.81 -10.42
N TYR A 177 -5.13 -16.49 -11.56
CA TYR A 177 -4.63 -16.90 -12.87
C TYR A 177 -3.58 -15.94 -13.45
N LYS A 178 -3.74 -14.63 -13.27
CA LYS A 178 -2.80 -13.64 -13.85
C LYS A 178 -1.55 -13.46 -12.99
N PHE A 179 -1.68 -13.53 -11.66
CA PHE A 179 -0.61 -13.13 -10.73
C PHE A 179 -0.22 -14.20 -9.70
N ASN A 180 -0.73 -15.43 -9.85
CA ASN A 180 -0.39 -16.58 -9.00
C ASN A 180 -0.73 -16.37 -7.50
N ILE A 181 -1.79 -15.62 -7.21
CA ILE A 181 -2.24 -15.34 -5.84
C ILE A 181 -3.22 -16.43 -5.41
N GLY A 182 -2.89 -17.13 -4.31
CA GLY A 182 -3.75 -18.18 -3.74
C GLY A 182 -4.41 -17.75 -2.45
N ARG A 183 -4.05 -16.58 -1.91
CA ARG A 183 -4.70 -16.03 -0.73
C ARG A 183 -4.93 -14.54 -0.86
N ILE A 184 -6.16 -14.11 -0.59
CA ILE A 184 -6.55 -12.70 -0.61
C ILE A 184 -7.02 -12.27 0.77
N ARG A 185 -6.38 -11.25 1.36
CA ARG A 185 -7.00 -10.47 2.43
C ARG A 185 -7.67 -9.23 1.85
N LEU A 186 -8.99 -9.30 1.69
CA LEU A 186 -9.77 -8.23 1.09
C LEU A 186 -10.27 -7.23 2.14
N LYS A 187 -10.00 -5.96 1.87
CA LYS A 187 -10.49 -4.84 2.66
C LYS A 187 -11.67 -4.15 1.98
N PHE A 188 -12.65 -3.75 2.78
CA PHE A 188 -13.85 -3.08 2.30
C PHE A 188 -14.49 -2.25 3.43
N SER A 189 -15.25 -1.23 3.05
CA SER A 189 -16.10 -0.49 3.99
C SER A 189 -17.32 -1.34 4.35
N LEU A 190 -17.52 -1.57 5.66
CA LEU A 190 -18.67 -2.32 6.17
C LEU A 190 -19.97 -1.56 5.97
N SER A 191 -20.01 -0.33 6.49
CA SER A 191 -21.06 0.64 6.22
C SER A 191 -20.57 1.67 5.20
N ARG A 192 -21.49 2.13 4.37
CA ARG A 192 -21.26 3.19 3.37
C ARG A 192 -22.01 4.47 3.68
N SER A 193 -22.65 4.54 4.85
CA SER A 193 -23.30 5.73 5.36
C SER A 193 -22.24 6.81 5.62
N THR A 194 -22.44 7.99 5.03
CA THR A 194 -21.52 9.12 5.13
C THR A 194 -22.30 10.43 5.14
N ALA A 195 -21.84 11.38 5.96
CA ALA A 195 -22.34 12.75 5.95
C ALA A 195 -21.81 13.56 4.74
N SER A 196 -20.84 13.03 3.99
CA SER A 196 -20.25 13.71 2.84
C SER A 196 -21.09 13.49 1.58
N SER A 197 -21.78 14.54 1.11
CA SER A 197 -22.62 14.48 -0.10
C SER A 197 -21.85 14.07 -1.35
N SER A 198 -20.56 14.38 -1.44
CA SER A 198 -19.68 13.97 -2.55
C SER A 198 -19.30 12.49 -2.54
N GLU A 199 -19.53 11.79 -1.41
CA GLU A 199 -19.24 10.35 -1.27
C GLU A 199 -20.52 9.49 -1.24
N GLN A 200 -21.71 10.11 -1.25
CA GLN A 200 -23.00 9.41 -1.26
C GLN A 200 -23.25 8.69 -2.60
N ILE A 201 -23.58 7.40 -2.51
CA ILE A 201 -23.87 6.54 -3.66
C ILE A 201 -25.40 6.50 -3.85
N PRO A 202 -25.94 6.80 -5.04
CA PRO A 202 -27.37 6.68 -5.31
C PRO A 202 -27.87 5.24 -5.08
N GLY A 203 -29.01 5.08 -4.40
CA GLY A 203 -29.63 3.77 -4.14
C GLY A 203 -28.91 2.90 -3.10
N ILE A 204 -28.01 3.47 -2.30
CA ILE A 204 -27.24 2.70 -1.29
C ILE A 204 -28.05 2.31 -0.06
N ASP A 205 -29.18 2.98 0.18
CA ASP A 205 -30.03 2.76 1.36
C ASP A 205 -30.58 1.33 1.44
N ASP A 206 -30.64 0.63 0.30
CA ASP A 206 -31.10 -0.76 0.20
C ASP A 206 -30.01 -1.81 0.47
N VAL A 207 -28.74 -1.40 0.60
CA VAL A 207 -27.60 -2.33 0.79
C VAL A 207 -27.20 -2.39 2.27
N THR A 208 -27.45 -3.52 2.91
CA THR A 208 -27.05 -3.74 4.30
C THR A 208 -25.60 -4.21 4.44
N SER A 209 -25.00 -4.09 5.62
CA SER A 209 -23.69 -4.68 5.92
C SER A 209 -23.70 -6.22 5.74
N ASP A 210 -24.83 -6.88 6.03
CA ASP A 210 -25.03 -8.32 5.78
C ASP A 210 -24.90 -8.61 4.27
N ASP A 211 -25.50 -7.80 3.39
CA ASP A 211 -25.42 -7.98 1.93
C ASP A 211 -24.00 -7.86 1.41
N VAL A 212 -23.23 -6.89 1.93
CA VAL A 212 -21.81 -6.70 1.55
C VAL A 212 -21.00 -7.93 1.95
N VAL A 213 -21.02 -8.31 3.23
CA VAL A 213 -20.15 -9.38 3.74
C VAL A 213 -20.55 -10.73 3.16
N LEU A 214 -21.84 -11.04 3.12
CA LEU A 214 -22.30 -12.32 2.59
C LEU A 214 -22.09 -12.42 1.09
N GLY A 215 -22.26 -11.34 0.34
CA GLY A 215 -21.95 -11.32 -1.10
C GLY A 215 -20.48 -11.63 -1.35
N LEU A 216 -19.57 -10.90 -0.69
CA LEU A 216 -18.12 -11.14 -0.81
C LEU A 216 -17.74 -12.58 -0.42
N TYR A 217 -18.29 -13.10 0.68
CA TYR A 217 -18.08 -14.47 1.13
C TYR A 217 -18.54 -15.48 0.07
N GLU A 218 -19.76 -15.34 -0.46
CA GLU A 218 -20.30 -16.25 -1.47
C GLU A 218 -19.45 -16.28 -2.74
N GLY A 219 -19.01 -15.13 -3.23
CA GLY A 219 -18.15 -15.05 -4.42
C GLY A 219 -16.83 -15.79 -4.24
N PHE A 220 -16.14 -15.56 -3.12
CA PHE A 220 -14.91 -16.27 -2.81
C PHE A 220 -15.12 -17.76 -2.55
N LYS A 221 -16.23 -18.16 -1.90
CA LYS A 221 -16.57 -19.58 -1.72
C LYS A 221 -16.82 -20.29 -3.03
N LYS A 222 -17.57 -19.69 -3.96
CA LYS A 222 -17.78 -20.22 -5.32
C LYS A 222 -16.45 -20.45 -6.05
N PHE A 223 -15.47 -19.57 -5.86
CA PHE A 223 -14.13 -19.75 -6.43
C PHE A 223 -13.36 -20.87 -5.71
N GLN A 224 -13.37 -20.89 -4.38
CA GLN A 224 -12.71 -21.91 -3.56
C GLN A 224 -13.23 -23.33 -3.82
N GLU A 225 -14.51 -23.49 -4.18
CA GLU A 225 -15.07 -24.78 -4.59
C GLU A 225 -14.38 -25.35 -5.84
N LYS A 226 -13.96 -24.47 -6.76
CA LYS A 226 -13.19 -24.85 -7.97
C LYS A 226 -11.70 -24.96 -7.70
N HIS A 227 -11.20 -24.21 -6.70
CA HIS A 227 -9.79 -24.12 -6.34
C HIS A 227 -9.62 -24.30 -4.82
N PRO A 228 -9.56 -25.56 -4.32
CA PRO A 228 -9.49 -25.82 -2.88
C PRO A 228 -8.23 -25.28 -2.18
N ASP A 229 -7.17 -24.96 -2.93
CA ASP A 229 -5.95 -24.31 -2.45
C ASP A 229 -6.08 -22.80 -2.28
N PHE A 230 -7.16 -22.19 -2.78
CA PHE A 230 -7.47 -20.78 -2.57
C PHE A 230 -7.99 -20.51 -1.15
N ASP A 231 -7.53 -19.42 -0.53
CA ASP A 231 -7.93 -18.97 0.80
C ASP A 231 -8.26 -17.47 0.80
N PHE A 232 -9.05 -17.02 1.77
CA PHE A 232 -9.39 -15.60 1.87
C PHE A 232 -9.76 -15.15 3.28
N ILE A 233 -9.49 -13.87 3.52
CA ILE A 233 -9.94 -13.13 4.69
C ILE A 233 -10.73 -11.91 4.24
N LEU A 234 -11.87 -11.67 4.90
CA LEU A 234 -12.69 -10.47 4.79
C LEU A 234 -12.35 -9.54 5.96
N SER A 235 -11.87 -8.34 5.64
CA SER A 235 -11.44 -7.33 6.61
C SER A 235 -12.30 -6.06 6.51
N PRO A 236 -13.37 -5.96 7.31
CA PRO A 236 -14.08 -4.70 7.52
C PRO A 236 -13.10 -3.59 7.90
N SER A 237 -13.20 -2.45 7.22
CA SER A 237 -12.28 -1.32 7.39
C SER A 237 -13.00 -0.07 7.89
N PHE A 238 -12.43 0.56 8.93
CA PHE A 238 -12.97 1.76 9.56
C PHE A 238 -12.22 3.01 9.10
N ARG A 239 -12.95 4.06 8.74
CA ARG A 239 -12.38 5.33 8.31
C ARG A 239 -11.91 6.17 9.50
N LYS A 240 -10.78 6.85 9.33
CA LYS A 240 -10.08 7.62 10.38
C LYS A 240 -10.44 9.09 10.44
N GLU A 241 -11.11 9.63 9.44
CA GLU A 241 -11.44 11.05 9.37
C GLU A 241 -12.51 11.39 10.43
N ALA A 242 -12.38 12.54 11.08
CA ALA A 242 -13.25 12.92 12.20
C ALA A 242 -14.72 13.13 11.77
N ASN A 243 -14.94 13.57 10.54
CA ASN A 243 -16.25 13.81 9.95
C ASN A 243 -16.83 12.59 9.22
N HIS A 244 -16.11 11.47 9.15
CA HIS A 244 -16.57 10.27 8.46
C HIS A 244 -17.37 9.37 9.41
N PHE A 245 -18.57 9.82 9.77
CA PHE A 245 -19.55 9.03 10.50
C PHE A 245 -20.97 9.39 10.08
N ASP A 246 -21.92 8.52 10.42
CA ASP A 246 -23.33 8.77 10.20
C ASP A 246 -23.87 9.71 11.28
N SER A 247 -23.80 11.01 11.00
CA SER A 247 -24.27 12.06 11.92
C SER A 247 -25.79 12.15 11.99
N ALA A 248 -26.53 11.49 11.09
CA ALA A 248 -27.99 11.46 11.16
C ALA A 248 -28.47 10.51 12.27
N ASN A 249 -27.77 9.38 12.44
CA ASN A 249 -28.16 8.36 13.42
C ASN A 249 -27.28 8.33 14.68
N TYR A 250 -26.10 8.93 14.66
CA TYR A 250 -25.16 8.89 15.79
C TYR A 250 -24.66 10.28 16.19
N PRO A 251 -24.49 10.55 17.49
CA PRO A 251 -24.06 11.87 17.98
C PRO A 251 -22.58 12.16 17.71
N ASN A 252 -21.75 11.13 17.53
CA ASN A 252 -20.33 11.25 17.28
C ASN A 252 -19.78 9.98 16.62
N ARG A 253 -18.54 10.08 16.14
CA ARG A 253 -17.83 8.97 15.50
C ARG A 253 -17.61 7.78 16.44
N GLN A 254 -17.33 8.00 17.72
CA GLN A 254 -17.19 6.92 18.71
C GLN A 254 -18.43 6.03 18.78
N ALA A 255 -19.62 6.64 18.85
CA ALA A 255 -20.89 5.93 18.92
C ALA A 255 -21.16 5.15 17.62
N HIS A 256 -20.94 5.77 16.46
CA HIS A 256 -21.08 5.10 15.17
C HIS A 256 -20.11 3.92 15.01
N PHE A 257 -18.85 4.11 15.40
CA PHE A 257 -17.83 3.06 15.38
C PHE A 257 -18.26 1.89 16.27
N MET A 258 -18.71 2.13 17.50
CA MET A 258 -19.22 1.05 18.36
C MET A 258 -20.44 0.34 17.78
N ALA A 259 -21.33 1.05 17.07
CA ALA A 259 -22.45 0.42 16.39
C ALA A 259 -21.98 -0.55 15.29
N GLN A 260 -20.99 -0.16 14.48
CA GLN A 260 -20.38 -1.04 13.48
C GLN A 260 -19.70 -2.26 14.14
N ILE A 261 -19.01 -2.07 15.28
CA ILE A 261 -18.43 -3.19 16.04
C ILE A 261 -19.52 -4.17 16.51
N ASN A 262 -20.64 -3.64 17.01
CA ASN A 262 -21.78 -4.47 17.42
C ASN A 262 -22.40 -5.22 16.24
N GLU A 263 -22.44 -4.59 15.06
CA GLU A 263 -22.91 -5.22 13.83
C GLU A 263 -22.02 -6.39 13.40
N ILE A 264 -20.69 -6.24 13.42
CA ILE A 264 -19.76 -7.35 13.16
C ILE A 264 -20.00 -8.51 14.12
N VAL A 265 -20.11 -8.23 15.43
CA VAL A 265 -20.35 -9.26 16.45
C VAL A 265 -21.69 -9.97 16.21
N ARG A 266 -22.76 -9.22 15.97
CA ARG A 266 -24.09 -9.77 15.65
C ARG A 266 -24.03 -10.66 14.40
N MET A 267 -23.32 -10.21 13.37
CA MET A 267 -23.19 -10.95 12.11
C MET A 267 -22.47 -12.28 12.31
N LEU A 268 -21.41 -12.32 13.12
CA LEU A 268 -20.72 -13.57 13.45
C LEU A 268 -21.58 -14.52 14.27
N ASP A 269 -22.33 -14.00 15.25
CA ASP A 269 -23.25 -14.80 16.06
C ASP A 269 -24.40 -15.37 15.17
N LYS A 270 -24.88 -14.59 14.18
CA LYS A 270 -25.92 -15.00 13.21
C LYS A 270 -25.40 -15.96 12.14
N TYR A 271 -24.15 -15.79 11.70
CA TYR A 271 -23.51 -16.56 10.62
C TYR A 271 -22.16 -17.15 11.08
N PRO A 272 -22.17 -18.23 11.89
CA PRO A 272 -20.95 -18.75 12.51
C PRO A 272 -19.86 -19.18 11.51
N PHE A 273 -20.24 -19.54 10.28
CA PHE A 273 -19.30 -19.90 9.21
C PHE A 273 -18.36 -18.74 8.84
N LEU A 274 -18.74 -17.49 9.08
CA LEU A 274 -17.89 -16.32 8.83
C LEU A 274 -16.70 -16.23 9.79
N THR A 275 -16.74 -16.87 10.96
CA THR A 275 -15.68 -16.78 12.00
C THR A 275 -14.30 -17.16 11.49
N LYS A 276 -14.21 -18.04 10.48
CA LYS A 276 -12.93 -18.45 9.87
C LYS A 276 -12.39 -17.46 8.84
N HIS A 277 -13.26 -16.61 8.29
CA HIS A 277 -12.94 -15.73 7.16
C HIS A 277 -12.95 -14.26 7.54
N MET A 278 -13.71 -13.86 8.56
CA MET A 278 -13.72 -12.50 9.09
C MET A 278 -13.00 -12.52 10.44
N THR A 279 -11.67 -12.55 10.37
CA THR A 279 -10.77 -12.75 11.51
C THR A 279 -9.98 -11.49 11.88
N ASP A 280 -10.08 -10.45 11.08
CA ASP A 280 -9.41 -9.18 11.34
C ASP A 280 -10.23 -7.98 10.87
N VAL A 281 -9.86 -6.81 11.36
CA VAL A 281 -10.38 -5.51 10.94
C VAL A 281 -9.22 -4.57 10.65
N ASP A 282 -9.48 -3.50 9.89
CA ASP A 282 -8.47 -2.50 9.52
C ASP A 282 -8.94 -1.07 9.82
N THR A 283 -8.00 -0.13 9.87
CA THR A 283 -8.29 1.32 9.83
C THR A 283 -7.67 1.94 8.60
N VAL A 284 -8.45 2.71 7.86
CA VAL A 284 -8.09 3.30 6.54
C VAL A 284 -8.48 4.78 6.47
N GLY A 285 -8.06 5.47 5.40
CA GLY A 285 -8.35 6.90 5.19
C GLY A 285 -7.20 7.79 5.61
N ASP A 286 -7.43 9.11 5.61
CA ASP A 286 -6.40 10.09 5.96
C ASP A 286 -6.04 10.02 7.45
N GLU A 287 -4.76 9.87 7.73
CA GLU A 287 -4.23 9.68 9.08
C GLU A 287 -3.41 10.86 9.60
N ARG A 288 -3.25 11.91 8.80
CA ARG A 288 -2.39 13.05 9.15
C ARG A 288 -2.79 13.70 10.48
N ASP A 289 -4.09 13.71 10.78
CA ASP A 289 -4.63 14.25 12.02
C ASP A 289 -4.75 13.21 13.16
N LEU A 290 -4.46 11.93 12.89
CA LEU A 290 -4.64 10.82 13.83
C LEU A 290 -3.34 10.43 14.56
N TYR A 291 -2.76 11.35 15.35
CA TYR A 291 -1.49 11.09 16.07
C TYR A 291 -1.56 11.33 17.59
N ARG A 292 -2.64 11.92 18.12
CA ARG A 292 -2.81 12.20 19.56
C ARG A 292 -3.50 11.04 20.27
N LYS A 293 -3.12 10.75 21.52
CA LYS A 293 -3.70 9.66 22.32
C LYS A 293 -5.22 9.71 22.41
N GLU A 294 -5.81 10.91 22.48
CA GLU A 294 -7.26 11.12 22.52
C GLU A 294 -7.98 10.47 21.33
N HIS A 295 -7.41 10.57 20.12
CA HIS A 295 -7.99 9.97 18.92
C HIS A 295 -8.00 8.43 18.98
N PHE A 296 -6.97 7.84 19.59
CA PHE A 296 -6.88 6.39 19.75
C PHE A 296 -7.82 5.90 20.86
N ASN A 297 -7.95 6.64 21.96
CA ASN A 297 -8.85 6.27 23.05
C ASN A 297 -10.31 6.21 22.59
N GLU A 298 -10.70 7.02 21.60
CA GLU A 298 -12.03 7.00 21.00
C GLU A 298 -12.41 5.61 20.48
N MET A 299 -11.51 4.95 19.74
CA MET A 299 -11.76 3.63 19.12
C MET A 299 -11.32 2.44 20.00
N GLN A 300 -10.66 2.71 21.14
CA GLN A 300 -10.05 1.66 21.95
C GLN A 300 -11.07 0.60 22.41
N ALA A 301 -12.21 1.03 22.96
CA ALA A 301 -13.21 0.11 23.52
C ALA A 301 -13.76 -0.87 22.47
N GLY A 302 -13.99 -0.40 21.24
CA GLY A 302 -14.48 -1.25 20.15
C GLY A 302 -13.46 -2.28 19.70
N PHE A 303 -12.19 -1.89 19.55
CA PHE A 303 -11.13 -2.84 19.23
C PHE A 303 -10.92 -3.87 20.34
N ARG A 304 -11.02 -3.47 21.63
CA ARG A 304 -10.99 -4.44 22.73
C ARG A 304 -12.11 -5.47 22.64
N LYS A 305 -13.32 -5.02 22.31
CA LYS A 305 -14.46 -5.93 22.14
C LYS A 305 -14.21 -6.98 21.06
N LEU A 306 -13.63 -6.59 19.93
CA LEU A 306 -13.25 -7.52 18.86
C LEU A 306 -12.10 -8.45 19.28
N GLN A 307 -11.07 -7.93 19.95
CA GLN A 307 -9.95 -8.74 20.45
C GLN A 307 -10.41 -9.83 21.42
N TYR A 308 -11.39 -9.57 22.29
CA TYR A 308 -11.99 -10.60 23.15
C TYR A 308 -12.69 -11.73 22.36
N ARG A 309 -13.04 -11.48 21.10
CA ARG A 309 -13.57 -12.48 20.16
C ARG A 309 -12.49 -13.09 19.25
N GLY A 310 -11.21 -12.79 19.50
CA GLY A 310 -10.07 -13.34 18.76
C GLY A 310 -9.72 -12.60 17.46
N PHE A 311 -10.27 -11.40 17.23
CA PHE A 311 -9.89 -10.61 16.07
C PHE A 311 -8.47 -10.08 16.18
N LYS A 312 -7.79 -10.06 15.04
CA LYS A 312 -6.59 -9.26 14.85
C LYS A 312 -6.96 -7.84 14.48
N ILE A 313 -6.22 -6.87 14.99
CA ILE A 313 -6.39 -5.46 14.66
C ILE A 313 -5.25 -5.05 13.73
N ARG A 314 -5.59 -4.60 12.53
CA ARG A 314 -4.65 -4.09 11.55
C ARG A 314 -4.87 -2.59 11.37
N SER A 315 -3.84 -1.85 11.01
CA SER A 315 -3.95 -0.39 10.97
C SER A 315 -2.95 0.25 10.03
N HIS A 316 -3.44 1.14 9.15
CA HIS A 316 -2.62 2.10 8.43
C HIS A 316 -2.01 3.02 9.45
N HIS A 317 -0.70 3.16 9.54
CA HIS A 317 -0.07 4.22 10.33
C HIS A 317 1.33 4.47 9.79
N GLY A 318 1.73 5.74 9.77
CA GLY A 318 3.04 6.10 9.28
C GLY A 318 3.15 5.98 7.76
N GLU A 319 2.06 6.13 7.03
CA GLU A 319 2.01 6.33 5.58
C GLU A 319 2.01 7.83 5.25
N THR A 320 1.14 8.61 5.90
CA THR A 320 1.04 10.06 5.71
C THR A 320 1.07 10.78 7.05
N TRP A 321 1.76 11.92 7.11
CA TRP A 321 1.89 12.67 8.37
C TRP A 321 2.25 14.13 8.14
N HIS A 322 2.00 14.93 9.17
CA HIS A 322 2.41 16.33 9.24
C HIS A 322 3.89 16.50 9.53
N THR A 323 4.41 15.79 10.54
CA THR A 323 5.84 15.73 10.85
C THR A 323 6.28 14.29 11.09
N LEU A 324 7.53 13.94 10.75
CA LEU A 324 8.05 12.56 10.85
C LEU A 324 7.89 12.03 12.28
N LYS A 325 8.15 12.87 13.27
CA LYS A 325 7.93 12.55 14.69
C LYS A 325 6.48 12.16 14.98
N LYS A 326 5.50 12.87 14.42
CA LYS A 326 4.06 12.54 14.58
C LYS A 326 3.69 11.27 13.83
N GLY A 327 4.29 11.01 12.67
CA GLY A 327 4.12 9.75 11.95
C GLY A 327 4.58 8.54 12.77
N ILE A 328 5.73 8.65 13.44
CA ILE A 328 6.24 7.62 14.36
C ILE A 328 5.35 7.51 15.61
N GLN A 329 4.92 8.65 16.17
CA GLN A 329 4.03 8.70 17.33
C GLN A 329 2.69 8.01 17.09
N ALA A 330 2.10 8.18 15.89
CA ALA A 330 0.85 7.54 15.53
C ALA A 330 0.99 6.01 15.52
N VAL A 331 2.10 5.48 14.99
CA VAL A 331 2.41 4.05 15.03
C VAL A 331 2.55 3.55 16.47
N ASP A 332 3.29 4.27 17.30
CA ASP A 332 3.49 3.93 18.71
C ASP A 332 2.17 3.91 19.49
N ASN A 333 1.29 4.89 19.24
CA ASN A 333 -0.04 4.93 19.85
C ASN A 333 -0.92 3.76 19.38
N ALA A 334 -0.91 3.42 18.09
CA ALA A 334 -1.65 2.26 17.57
C ALA A 334 -1.19 0.96 18.28
N MET A 335 0.12 0.77 18.42
CA MET A 335 0.70 -0.40 19.08
C MET A 335 0.43 -0.49 20.59
N ASN A 336 0.30 0.65 21.28
CA ASN A 336 0.17 0.69 22.74
C ASN A 336 -1.26 0.88 23.24
N ILE A 337 -2.14 1.48 22.44
CA ILE A 337 -3.53 1.78 22.83
C ILE A 337 -4.49 0.77 22.19
N TRP A 338 -4.33 0.52 20.88
CA TRP A 338 -5.16 -0.45 20.15
C TRP A 338 -4.60 -1.86 20.17
N HIS A 339 -3.30 -2.02 20.41
CA HIS A 339 -2.59 -3.30 20.35
C HIS A 339 -2.78 -3.97 19.00
N ILE A 340 -2.38 -3.25 17.95
CA ILE A 340 -2.40 -3.78 16.59
C ILE A 340 -1.50 -5.02 16.47
N ASP A 341 -1.95 -5.97 15.66
CA ASP A 341 -1.19 -7.16 15.25
C ASP A 341 -0.40 -6.91 13.97
N THR A 342 -0.90 -6.00 13.12
CA THR A 342 -0.26 -5.64 11.87
C THR A 342 -0.30 -4.14 11.64
N LEU A 343 0.86 -3.59 11.27
CA LEU A 343 1.05 -2.24 10.77
C LEU A 343 1.03 -2.25 9.24
N GLU A 344 0.13 -1.50 8.63
CA GLU A 344 0.07 -1.30 7.19
C GLU A 344 0.91 -0.08 6.81
N HIS A 345 1.70 -0.19 5.73
CA HIS A 345 2.68 0.81 5.27
C HIS A 345 3.87 1.00 6.22
N GLY A 346 3.69 1.63 7.40
CA GLY A 346 4.73 1.82 8.41
C GLY A 346 5.95 2.65 7.96
N ILE A 347 5.85 3.40 6.87
CA ILE A 347 6.95 4.13 6.23
C ILE A 347 7.68 5.09 7.18
N SER A 348 6.96 5.74 8.09
CA SER A 348 7.55 6.64 9.09
C SER A 348 8.61 5.94 9.96
N LEU A 349 8.57 4.61 10.07
CA LEU A 349 9.56 3.81 10.78
C LEU A 349 10.79 3.44 9.93
N GLY A 350 10.77 3.67 8.61
CA GLY A 350 11.84 3.30 7.69
C GLY A 350 12.58 4.47 7.03
N ILE A 351 12.07 5.70 7.16
CA ILE A 351 12.76 6.90 6.66
C ILE A 351 14.03 7.15 7.46
N ASN A 352 15.15 7.37 6.78
CA ASN A 352 16.39 7.83 7.41
C ASN A 352 16.22 9.28 7.91
N PRO A 353 16.16 9.53 9.23
CA PRO A 353 15.88 10.87 9.75
C PRO A 353 16.99 11.88 9.41
N ASN A 354 18.24 11.43 9.32
CA ASN A 354 19.37 12.30 8.98
C ASN A 354 19.27 12.84 7.54
N LYS A 355 18.96 11.97 6.56
CA LYS A 355 18.70 12.36 5.16
C LYS A 355 17.47 13.27 5.09
N TYR A 356 16.36 12.85 5.71
CA TYR A 356 15.09 13.56 5.71
C TYR A 356 15.21 15.00 6.19
N PHE A 357 15.73 15.21 7.41
CA PHE A 357 15.86 16.54 7.97
C PHE A 357 16.93 17.38 7.27
N HIS A 358 17.94 16.75 6.65
CA HIS A 358 18.95 17.50 5.90
C HIS A 358 18.36 18.07 4.61
N HIS A 359 17.51 17.31 3.91
CA HIS A 359 16.79 17.80 2.76
C HIS A 359 15.86 18.97 3.13
N ILE A 360 15.15 18.87 4.26
CA ILE A 360 14.35 19.99 4.80
C ILE A 360 15.22 21.22 5.03
N TYR A 361 16.37 21.05 5.67
CA TYR A 361 17.33 22.13 5.89
C TYR A 361 17.76 22.78 4.56
N GLN A 362 18.15 21.99 3.55
CA GLN A 362 18.59 22.50 2.25
C GLN A 362 17.50 23.34 1.57
N ASN A 363 16.26 22.84 1.53
CA ASN A 363 15.14 23.55 0.91
C ASN A 363 14.80 24.86 1.64
N ILE A 364 14.85 24.87 2.97
CA ILE A 364 14.59 26.08 3.77
C ILE A 364 15.74 27.06 3.67
N HIS A 365 16.99 26.58 3.65
CA HIS A 365 18.18 27.40 3.47
C HIS A 365 18.14 28.11 2.10
N GLU A 366 17.80 27.39 1.01
CA GLU A 366 17.62 27.99 -0.31
C GLU A 366 16.55 29.10 -0.32
N LYS A 367 15.38 28.83 0.27
CA LYS A 367 14.32 29.84 0.43
C LYS A 367 14.80 31.05 1.24
N ASN A 368 15.55 30.81 2.32
CA ASN A 368 16.11 31.88 3.14
C ASN A 368 17.14 32.74 2.39
N GLN A 369 18.02 32.13 1.59
CA GLN A 369 18.97 32.87 0.74
C GLN A 369 18.26 33.78 -0.27
N ASN A 370 17.06 33.37 -0.69
CA ASN A 370 16.16 34.14 -1.55
C ASN A 370 15.22 35.10 -0.78
N SER A 371 15.42 35.28 0.54
CA SER A 371 14.57 36.08 1.42
C SER A 371 13.08 35.69 1.39
N GLN A 372 12.78 34.42 1.09
CA GLN A 372 11.42 33.90 1.06
C GLN A 372 10.99 33.45 2.46
N PRO A 373 9.85 33.92 2.98
CA PRO A 373 9.35 33.49 4.28
C PRO A 373 8.80 32.07 4.23
N ILE A 374 9.06 31.27 5.27
CA ILE A 374 8.38 29.99 5.50
C ILE A 374 7.09 30.24 6.28
N THR A 375 5.95 30.22 5.59
CA THR A 375 4.63 30.51 6.17
C THR A 375 3.88 29.23 6.55
N GLU A 376 2.79 29.32 7.32
CA GLU A 376 1.94 28.17 7.68
C GLU A 376 1.39 27.35 6.49
N LYS A 377 1.33 27.98 5.30
CA LYS A 377 0.92 27.33 4.04
C LYS A 377 2.05 26.53 3.40
N ASP A 378 3.29 26.75 3.81
CA ASP A 378 4.46 26.03 3.32
C ASP A 378 4.44 24.60 3.85
N PRO A 379 4.57 23.57 2.98
CA PRO A 379 4.66 22.18 3.41
C PRO A 379 5.75 21.90 4.46
N LEU A 380 6.82 22.69 4.48
CA LEU A 380 7.95 22.53 5.40
C LEU A 380 7.75 23.23 6.75
N TYR A 381 6.73 24.08 6.88
CA TYR A 381 6.53 24.91 8.07
C TYR A 381 6.36 24.09 9.36
N ARG A 382 5.59 23.00 9.28
CA ARG A 382 5.31 22.15 10.45
C ARG A 382 6.58 21.46 10.95
N GLU A 383 7.42 20.98 10.03
CA GLU A 383 8.71 20.39 10.41
C GLU A 383 9.65 21.45 10.98
N LEU A 384 9.73 22.62 10.33
CA LEU A 384 10.59 23.72 10.77
C LEU A 384 10.25 24.19 12.19
N THR A 385 8.97 24.37 12.49
CA THR A 385 8.51 24.87 13.79
C THR A 385 8.66 23.84 14.91
N GLU A 386 8.72 22.55 14.58
CA GLU A 386 8.89 21.44 15.53
C GLU A 386 10.35 21.01 15.73
N LEU A 387 11.31 21.63 15.04
CA LEU A 387 12.73 21.42 15.36
C LEU A 387 13.04 21.83 16.80
N ASP A 388 14.11 21.24 17.34
CA ASP A 388 14.61 21.51 18.67
C ASP A 388 15.41 22.82 18.65
N TRP A 389 14.69 23.93 18.66
CA TRP A 389 15.28 25.26 18.67
C TRP A 389 15.94 25.62 20.01
N GLY A 390 15.59 24.94 21.10
CA GLY A 390 16.01 25.33 22.45
C GLY A 390 15.81 26.83 22.70
N THR A 391 16.91 27.52 23.04
CA THR A 391 16.95 28.98 23.25
C THR A 391 17.05 29.81 21.96
N ASN A 392 17.27 29.17 20.79
CA ASN A 392 17.56 29.83 19.51
C ASN A 392 16.31 30.12 18.68
N ARG A 393 15.16 30.36 19.31
CA ARG A 393 13.89 30.65 18.62
C ARG A 393 13.91 31.94 17.78
N ASN A 394 14.88 32.82 18.00
CA ASN A 394 15.12 33.98 17.14
C ASN A 394 15.44 33.56 15.69
N VAL A 395 16.16 32.45 15.50
CA VAL A 395 16.49 31.93 14.16
C VAL A 395 15.24 31.46 13.43
N LEU A 396 14.37 30.71 14.13
CA LEU A 396 13.05 30.33 13.62
C LEU A 396 12.25 31.56 13.19
N SER A 397 12.19 32.60 14.04
CA SER A 397 11.46 33.83 13.72
C SER A 397 11.97 34.48 12.44
N LYS A 398 13.29 34.50 12.21
CA LYS A 398 13.87 35.05 10.98
C LYS A 398 13.46 34.25 9.75
N LEU A 399 13.57 32.93 9.81
CA LEU A 399 13.16 32.02 8.74
C LEU A 399 11.67 32.20 8.37
N THR A 400 10.79 32.37 9.37
CA THR A 400 9.35 32.59 9.13
C THR A 400 9.04 33.97 8.52
N LYS A 401 9.93 34.94 8.68
CA LYS A 401 9.79 36.30 8.14
C LYS A 401 10.52 36.51 6.81
N GLY A 402 11.33 35.55 6.37
CA GLY A 402 12.18 35.70 5.19
C GLY A 402 13.40 36.58 5.44
N GLU A 403 13.77 36.79 6.71
CA GLU A 403 14.99 37.52 7.07
C GLU A 403 16.21 36.60 6.89
N LYS A 404 17.21 37.05 6.13
CA LYS A 404 18.43 36.27 5.88
C LYS A 404 19.15 35.94 7.18
N LEU A 405 19.55 34.68 7.32
CA LEU A 405 20.40 34.25 8.43
C LEU A 405 21.84 34.71 8.22
N THR A 406 22.49 35.09 9.31
CA THR A 406 23.96 35.21 9.35
C THR A 406 24.59 33.82 9.41
N GLU A 407 25.90 33.71 9.14
CA GLU A 407 26.62 32.44 9.24
C GLU A 407 26.52 31.80 10.63
N ALA A 408 26.59 32.60 11.69
CA ALA A 408 26.41 32.12 13.06
C ALA A 408 24.99 31.57 13.31
N GLU A 409 23.97 32.21 12.74
CA GLU A 409 22.57 31.76 12.86
C GLU A 409 22.29 30.52 12.01
N ASP A 410 22.94 30.38 10.85
CA ASP A 410 22.88 29.19 10.02
C ASP A 410 23.48 27.97 10.74
N ILE A 411 24.61 28.14 11.44
CA ILE A 411 25.17 27.10 12.33
C ILE A 411 24.16 26.68 13.41
N LEU A 412 23.40 27.62 13.97
CA LEU A 412 22.35 27.31 14.95
C LEU A 412 21.18 26.53 14.32
N PHE A 413 20.80 26.87 13.08
CA PHE A 413 19.80 26.11 12.34
C PHE A 413 20.27 24.67 12.07
N VAL A 414 21.51 24.49 11.61
CA VAL A 414 22.12 23.16 11.41
C VAL A 414 22.12 22.36 12.71
N LYS A 415 22.47 22.98 13.85
CA LYS A 415 22.44 22.32 15.17
C LYS A 415 21.03 21.89 15.57
N ALA A 416 20.04 22.78 15.47
CA ALA A 416 18.65 22.46 15.78
C ALA A 416 18.16 21.25 14.96
N LYS A 417 18.41 21.30 13.64
CA LYS A 417 18.13 20.20 12.71
C LYS A 417 18.83 18.89 13.11
N PHE A 418 20.11 18.95 13.48
CA PHE A 418 20.91 17.77 13.82
C PHE A 418 20.42 17.10 15.11
N HIS A 419 20.16 17.89 16.15
CA HIS A 419 19.62 17.37 17.42
C HIS A 419 18.24 16.74 17.22
N THR A 420 17.35 17.39 16.47
CA THR A 420 16.04 16.80 16.14
C THR A 420 16.17 15.49 15.37
N ALA A 421 17.04 15.42 14.36
CA ALA A 421 17.22 14.19 13.58
C ALA A 421 17.66 13.02 14.46
N ARG A 422 18.60 13.24 15.39
CA ARG A 422 19.07 12.21 16.33
C ARG A 422 17.98 11.73 17.28
N GLU A 423 17.23 12.65 17.87
CA GLU A 423 16.14 12.27 18.80
C GLU A 423 15.02 11.52 18.08
N VAL A 424 14.68 11.94 16.86
CA VAL A 424 13.69 11.23 16.02
C VAL A 424 14.20 9.84 15.62
N GLU A 425 15.48 9.70 15.27
CA GLU A 425 16.10 8.40 14.97
C GLU A 425 16.08 7.45 16.18
N HIS A 426 16.44 7.93 17.36
CA HIS A 426 16.32 7.12 18.59
C HIS A 426 14.88 6.69 18.84
N TYR A 427 13.92 7.62 18.75
CA TYR A 427 12.51 7.28 18.95
C TYR A 427 11.99 6.29 17.90
N GLN A 428 12.37 6.46 16.64
CA GLN A 428 12.02 5.55 15.55
C GLN A 428 12.52 4.13 15.84
N HIS A 429 13.78 3.99 16.24
CA HIS A 429 14.38 2.71 16.59
C HIS A 429 13.71 2.07 17.81
N ASP A 430 13.35 2.85 18.83
CA ASP A 430 12.64 2.37 20.01
C ASP A 430 11.26 1.80 19.64
N VAL A 431 10.51 2.51 18.79
CA VAL A 431 9.20 2.04 18.30
C VAL A 431 9.37 0.77 17.45
N LEU A 432 10.35 0.74 16.56
CA LEU A 432 10.62 -0.43 15.72
C LEU A 432 11.02 -1.67 16.55
N ASN A 433 11.89 -1.50 17.54
CA ASN A 433 12.29 -2.58 18.44
C ASN A 433 11.09 -3.11 19.25
N ARG A 434 10.21 -2.21 19.73
CA ARG A 434 8.95 -2.62 20.39
C ARG A 434 8.03 -3.36 19.43
N MET A 435 7.95 -2.95 18.17
CA MET A 435 7.15 -3.63 17.13
C MET A 435 7.62 -5.07 16.94
N ILE A 436 8.94 -5.28 16.82
CA ILE A 436 9.57 -6.60 16.72
C ILE A 436 9.30 -7.43 17.98
N GLN A 437 9.52 -6.86 19.17
CA GLN A 437 9.31 -7.56 20.45
C GLN A 437 7.85 -8.01 20.63
N LYS A 438 6.90 -7.21 20.18
CA LYS A 438 5.47 -7.52 20.24
C LYS A 438 5.01 -8.47 19.13
N GLY A 439 5.88 -8.81 18.17
CA GLY A 439 5.51 -9.66 17.02
C GLY A 439 4.55 -8.99 16.05
N VAL A 440 4.54 -7.65 16.00
CA VAL A 440 3.68 -6.90 15.08
C VAL A 440 4.25 -7.04 13.67
N THR A 441 3.42 -7.50 12.74
CA THR A 441 3.79 -7.64 11.31
C THR A 441 3.72 -6.27 10.63
N LEU A 442 4.57 -6.03 9.63
CA LEU A 442 4.54 -4.85 8.78
C LEU A 442 4.25 -5.24 7.33
N ILE A 443 3.27 -4.60 6.69
CA ILE A 443 2.97 -4.83 5.27
C ILE A 443 3.57 -3.72 4.40
N SER A 444 4.40 -4.14 3.45
CA SER A 444 5.05 -3.29 2.47
C SER A 444 4.18 -3.08 1.24
N LEU A 445 4.07 -1.83 0.79
CA LEU A 445 3.19 -1.41 -0.32
C LEU A 445 3.94 -0.46 -1.26
N PRO A 446 4.98 -0.92 -1.97
CA PRO A 446 5.95 -0.06 -2.65
C PRO A 446 5.35 1.01 -3.59
N SER A 447 4.46 0.61 -4.51
CA SER A 447 3.81 1.53 -5.44
C SER A 447 2.93 2.54 -4.74
N SER A 448 2.14 2.09 -3.75
CA SER A 448 1.32 2.99 -2.95
C SER A 448 2.19 3.99 -2.18
N ASN A 449 3.23 3.50 -1.51
CA ASN A 449 4.13 4.33 -0.72
C ASN A 449 4.84 5.39 -1.56
N ASN A 450 5.33 5.05 -2.74
CA ASN A 450 5.99 6.04 -3.61
C ASN A 450 4.99 7.04 -4.20
N LYS A 451 3.86 6.57 -4.77
CA LYS A 451 2.91 7.42 -5.50
C LYS A 451 2.06 8.30 -4.59
N LEU A 452 1.75 7.86 -3.38
CA LEU A 452 0.75 8.51 -2.53
C LEU A 452 1.35 9.34 -1.39
N THR A 453 2.47 8.92 -0.81
CA THR A 453 2.98 9.58 0.40
C THR A 453 3.69 10.90 0.08
N GLY A 454 4.37 10.97 -1.07
CA GLY A 454 5.28 12.06 -1.42
C GLY A 454 6.46 12.21 -0.44
N LYS A 455 6.78 11.17 0.35
CA LYS A 455 7.84 11.19 1.37
C LYS A 455 9.15 10.56 0.92
N PHE A 456 9.15 9.93 -0.25
CA PHE A 456 10.34 9.42 -0.93
C PHE A 456 10.43 10.01 -2.33
N GLU A 457 11.65 10.27 -2.80
CA GLU A 457 11.88 10.77 -4.15
C GLU A 457 11.69 9.65 -5.19
N ASP A 458 12.13 8.44 -4.86
CA ASP A 458 12.13 7.29 -5.76
C ASP A 458 11.92 5.97 -4.99
N TYR A 459 11.50 4.91 -5.69
CA TYR A 459 11.32 3.56 -5.16
C TYR A 459 12.57 2.98 -4.50
N LYS A 460 13.77 3.40 -4.91
CA LYS A 460 15.02 2.95 -4.31
C LYS A 460 15.21 3.36 -2.85
N ASP A 461 14.48 4.39 -2.40
CA ASP A 461 14.50 4.83 -1.01
C ASP A 461 13.54 4.01 -0.12
N HIS A 462 12.82 3.03 -0.69
CA HIS A 462 11.86 2.23 0.05
C HIS A 462 12.56 1.30 1.08
N PRO A 463 12.15 1.29 2.35
CA PRO A 463 12.91 0.70 3.47
C PRO A 463 12.78 -0.82 3.63
N PHE A 464 12.24 -1.53 2.63
CA PHE A 464 11.85 -2.94 2.75
C PHE A 464 13.02 -3.83 3.21
N SER A 465 14.16 -3.74 2.53
CA SER A 465 15.34 -4.55 2.88
C SER A 465 15.93 -4.19 4.23
N TRP A 466 15.79 -2.95 4.67
CA TRP A 466 16.23 -2.56 6.00
C TRP A 466 15.35 -3.20 7.07
N TRP A 467 14.03 -3.18 6.91
CA TRP A 467 13.10 -3.91 7.79
C TRP A 467 13.38 -5.41 7.80
N GLU A 468 13.65 -6.00 6.63
CA GLU A 468 13.97 -7.42 6.51
C GLU A 468 15.23 -7.77 7.32
N LYS A 469 16.31 -6.99 7.14
CA LYS A 469 17.58 -7.19 7.87
C LYS A 469 17.44 -6.93 9.37
N LYS A 470 16.54 -6.04 9.78
CA LYS A 470 16.22 -5.78 11.20
C LYS A 470 15.42 -6.90 11.85
N GLY A 471 14.91 -7.86 11.08
CA GLY A 471 14.12 -8.98 11.59
C GLY A 471 12.65 -8.64 11.80
N VAL A 472 12.14 -7.60 11.13
CA VAL A 472 10.70 -7.30 11.10
C VAL A 472 9.97 -8.43 10.39
N GLN A 473 8.82 -8.86 10.94
CA GLN A 473 7.92 -9.76 10.22
C GLN A 473 7.24 -8.97 9.10
N LEU A 474 7.46 -9.39 7.85
CA LEU A 474 7.00 -8.65 6.68
C LEU A 474 5.90 -9.40 5.93
N GLY A 475 5.00 -8.64 5.33
CA GLY A 475 4.15 -9.07 4.23
C GLY A 475 4.23 -8.06 3.07
N VAL A 476 3.64 -8.43 1.94
CA VAL A 476 3.55 -7.57 0.75
C VAL A 476 2.09 -7.49 0.36
N GLY A 477 1.66 -6.32 -0.07
CA GLY A 477 0.38 -6.17 -0.74
C GLY A 477 0.44 -5.14 -1.86
N THR A 478 -0.70 -4.98 -2.52
CA THR A 478 -0.81 -4.09 -3.68
C THR A 478 -1.64 -2.83 -3.41
N ASP A 479 -2.30 -2.77 -2.25
CA ASP A 479 -3.20 -1.69 -1.86
C ASP A 479 -4.39 -1.56 -2.83
N ASN A 480 -4.27 -0.70 -3.85
CA ASN A 480 -5.31 -0.44 -4.85
C ASN A 480 -4.72 -0.64 -6.25
N HIS A 481 -4.36 -1.89 -6.60
CA HIS A 481 -3.50 -2.20 -7.74
C HIS A 481 -4.00 -1.71 -9.11
N ILE A 482 -5.31 -1.71 -9.35
CA ILE A 482 -5.88 -1.16 -10.59
C ILE A 482 -5.68 0.35 -10.58
N THR A 483 -6.06 1.01 -9.48
CA THR A 483 -5.92 2.47 -9.37
C THR A 483 -4.46 2.92 -9.39
N LEU A 484 -3.55 2.14 -8.83
CA LEU A 484 -2.12 2.43 -8.81
C LEU A 484 -1.40 1.93 -10.06
N ASN A 485 -2.10 1.38 -11.06
CA ASN A 485 -1.53 0.84 -12.29
C ASN A 485 -0.34 -0.09 -12.02
N THR A 486 -0.56 -1.09 -11.17
CA THR A 486 0.41 -2.11 -10.77
C THR A 486 -0.27 -3.48 -10.60
N ASN A 487 0.50 -4.49 -10.20
CA ASN A 487 0.00 -5.80 -9.77
C ASN A 487 0.98 -6.43 -8.79
N PHE A 488 0.59 -7.55 -8.18
CA PHE A 488 1.38 -8.19 -7.13
C PHE A 488 2.80 -8.58 -7.57
N ILE A 489 2.96 -9.07 -8.81
CA ILE A 489 4.27 -9.45 -9.32
C ILE A 489 5.11 -8.20 -9.61
N PHE A 490 4.52 -7.11 -10.07
CA PHE A 490 5.23 -5.83 -10.20
C PHE A 490 5.68 -5.29 -8.85
N GLU A 491 4.89 -5.39 -7.78
CA GLU A 491 5.37 -5.04 -6.43
C GLU A 491 6.59 -5.87 -6.03
N MET A 492 6.61 -7.17 -6.35
CA MET A 492 7.79 -8.03 -6.14
C MET A 492 9.01 -7.58 -6.94
N LEU A 493 8.83 -7.23 -8.22
CA LEU A 493 9.92 -6.74 -9.07
C LEU A 493 10.46 -5.40 -8.59
N ILE A 494 9.57 -4.47 -8.20
CA ILE A 494 9.93 -3.18 -7.63
C ILE A 494 10.83 -3.38 -6.41
N LEU A 495 10.45 -4.26 -5.47
CA LEU A 495 11.27 -4.57 -4.30
C LEU A 495 12.67 -5.11 -4.68
N LEU A 496 12.76 -5.99 -5.67
CA LEU A 496 14.05 -6.51 -6.15
C LEU A 496 14.90 -5.45 -6.84
N TYR A 497 14.28 -4.49 -7.52
CA TYR A 497 14.99 -3.45 -8.24
C TYR A 497 15.46 -2.35 -7.28
N THR A 498 14.66 -2.02 -6.28
CA THR A 498 14.99 -1.12 -5.18
C THR A 498 16.28 -1.55 -4.46
N ASP A 499 16.47 -2.84 -4.19
CA ASP A 499 17.68 -3.35 -3.55
C ASP A 499 18.18 -4.64 -4.22
N SER A 500 18.69 -4.46 -5.44
CA SER A 500 19.15 -5.57 -6.27
C SER A 500 20.36 -6.32 -5.72
N VAL A 501 21.11 -5.70 -4.81
CA VAL A 501 22.35 -6.24 -4.25
C VAL A 501 22.08 -7.07 -2.99
N ASN A 502 21.19 -6.61 -2.10
CA ASN A 502 21.02 -7.26 -0.81
C ASN A 502 19.75 -8.09 -0.69
N LEU A 503 18.67 -7.74 -1.40
CA LEU A 503 17.43 -8.51 -1.33
C LEU A 503 17.56 -9.78 -2.17
N LYS A 504 17.53 -10.93 -1.51
CA LYS A 504 17.57 -12.23 -2.18
C LYS A 504 16.21 -12.61 -2.74
N ILE A 505 16.19 -13.16 -3.95
CA ILE A 505 14.97 -13.69 -4.60
C ILE A 505 14.29 -14.74 -3.70
N THR A 506 15.06 -15.66 -3.10
CA THR A 506 14.50 -16.65 -2.17
C THR A 506 13.88 -16.01 -0.92
N LYS A 507 14.45 -14.90 -0.42
CA LYS A 507 13.87 -14.22 0.74
C LYS A 507 12.54 -13.56 0.37
N LEU A 508 12.47 -12.92 -0.78
CA LEU A 508 11.24 -12.34 -1.28
C LEU A 508 10.15 -13.41 -1.48
N LEU A 509 10.49 -14.55 -2.08
CA LEU A 509 9.57 -15.69 -2.22
C LEU A 509 9.05 -16.19 -0.86
N MET A 510 9.90 -16.28 0.16
CA MET A 510 9.49 -16.67 1.52
C MET A 510 8.49 -15.67 2.11
N VAL A 511 8.75 -14.37 1.96
CA VAL A 511 7.85 -13.32 2.45
C VAL A 511 6.50 -13.36 1.73
N THR A 512 6.49 -13.41 0.40
CA THR A 512 5.26 -13.30 -0.40
C THR A 512 4.41 -14.57 -0.40
N THR A 513 4.99 -15.73 -0.10
CA THR A 513 4.23 -16.98 0.07
C THR A 513 3.90 -17.29 1.53
N GLY A 514 4.59 -16.64 2.48
CA GLY A 514 4.51 -16.94 3.91
C GLY A 514 5.21 -18.26 4.32
N GLU A 515 5.97 -18.88 3.41
CA GLU A 515 6.72 -20.11 3.69
C GLU A 515 8.05 -19.79 4.39
N THR A 516 8.26 -20.39 5.55
CA THR A 516 9.45 -20.14 6.39
C THR A 516 10.54 -21.20 6.22
N ARG A 517 10.22 -22.35 5.62
CA ARG A 517 11.16 -23.46 5.40
C ARG A 517 11.94 -23.23 4.11
N ARG A 518 13.10 -22.59 4.22
CA ARG A 518 14.02 -22.37 3.09
C ARG A 518 14.30 -23.63 2.25
N PRO A 519 14.55 -24.84 2.82
CA PRO A 519 14.75 -26.04 2.00
C PRO A 519 13.56 -26.39 1.11
N TYR A 520 12.34 -26.09 1.54
CA TYR A 520 11.14 -26.32 0.74
C TYR A 520 11.07 -25.35 -0.45
N ILE A 521 11.37 -24.06 -0.25
CA ILE A 521 11.50 -23.10 -1.36
C ILE A 521 12.56 -23.56 -2.37
N SER A 522 13.73 -24.02 -1.89
CA SER A 522 14.78 -24.59 -2.75
C SER A 522 14.26 -25.77 -3.58
N HIS A 523 13.50 -26.68 -2.96
CA HIS A 523 12.88 -27.81 -3.65
C HIS A 523 11.89 -27.35 -4.74
N LEU A 524 11.09 -26.32 -4.47
CA LEU A 524 10.14 -25.77 -5.46
C LEU A 524 10.86 -25.11 -6.64
N LEU A 525 11.95 -24.38 -6.41
CA LEU A 525 12.79 -23.83 -7.48
C LEU A 525 13.34 -24.94 -8.38
N TRP A 526 13.79 -26.06 -7.80
CA TRP A 526 14.22 -27.24 -8.58
C TRP A 526 13.06 -27.89 -9.35
N THR A 527 11.87 -27.95 -8.78
CA THR A 527 10.67 -28.47 -9.45
C THR A 527 10.32 -27.63 -10.66
N MET A 528 10.37 -26.30 -10.53
CA MET A 528 10.16 -25.37 -11.63
C MET A 528 11.17 -25.59 -12.77
N ARG A 529 12.46 -25.74 -12.44
CA ARG A 529 13.51 -26.08 -13.42
C ARG A 529 13.24 -27.40 -14.15
N LYS A 530 12.83 -28.45 -13.43
CA LYS A 530 12.53 -29.76 -14.01
C LYS A 530 11.36 -29.68 -15.00
N LYS A 531 10.35 -28.86 -14.73
CA LYS A 531 9.23 -28.64 -15.66
C LYS A 531 9.69 -27.96 -16.96
N LEU A 532 10.57 -26.96 -16.88
CA LEU A 532 11.12 -26.31 -18.07
C LEU A 532 11.88 -27.29 -18.98
N ARG A 533 12.64 -28.23 -18.40
CA ARG A 533 13.36 -29.26 -19.17
C ARG A 533 12.47 -30.32 -19.81
N LYS A 534 11.20 -30.44 -19.40
CA LYS A 534 10.24 -31.38 -20.01
C LYS A 534 9.48 -30.76 -21.18
N ASN A 535 9.41 -29.43 -21.23
CA ASN A 535 8.68 -28.67 -22.23
C ASN A 535 9.57 -28.13 -23.37
N ASN A 536 10.89 -28.22 -23.20
CA ASN A 536 11.92 -28.03 -24.24
C ASN A 536 12.41 -29.40 -24.69
#